data_AF-A0A1F7BNK3-F1
#
_entry.id   AF-A0A1F7BNK3-F1
#
_cell.length_a   1.000
_cell.length_b   1.000
_cell.length_c   1.000
_cell.angle_alpha   90.00
_cell.angle_beta   90.00
_cell.angle_gamma   90.00
#
_symmetry.space_group_name_H-M   'P 1'
#
loop_
_entity.id
_entity.type
_entity.pdbx_description
1 polymer ?
#
loop_
_entity_poly.entity_id
_entity_poly.type
_entity_poly.pdbx_seq_one_letter_code
_entity_poly.pdbx_strand_id
1 'polypeptide(L)'
;MIFEDTYHQRASYDSEGNIIIPGGLTSSKTSSTVKLLTFFQEEILFVRHDVCTTGRKILRFLQQPVIAPNFRSKPKEYSRWQLFLFDVGRFGGTFALLFSVLFLTLNYQSFFQLTKAYVNPVQAMQSSEAFSHAKDATSNVGLLAVLPLVGPPDHRLIIPKLDLNVPISIPAHDALLAEDWKKLENDIQDALENGVVHYPGTARPGQAGNFFLTGHSSYYPWAAGNFKSVFAKLGLLDVGDEYWVYYNGDRYRYRIKEKKEVRPSNVGVLDQPLDKRLSTLMTCTPVGTTLRRLILVAEELDPKSGTSMRVGEKTERNIPKIRPQELSI
;
A
#
# COMPACT_ATOMS: atom_id res chain seq x y z
N MET A 1 -21.80 -33.77 -3.98
CA MET A 1 -22.23 -33.59 -2.57
C MET A 1 -22.31 -32.08 -2.34
N ILE A 2 -23.36 -31.43 -2.87
CA ILE A 2 -24.39 -30.59 -2.17
C ILE A 2 -23.74 -29.55 -1.23
N PHE A 3 -23.83 -28.23 -1.39
CA PHE A 3 -24.99 -27.35 -1.64
C PHE A 3 -24.60 -26.04 -2.35
N GLU A 4 -25.29 -25.73 -3.45
CA GLU A 4 -25.63 -24.39 -3.95
C GLU A 4 -27.16 -24.34 -3.84
N ASP A 5 -27.75 -23.36 -3.17
CA ASP A 5 -29.17 -22.99 -3.38
C ASP A 5 -29.46 -21.62 -2.73
N THR A 6 -29.46 -20.60 -3.58
CA THR A 6 -29.87 -19.23 -3.25
C THR A 6 -31.38 -19.11 -3.52
N TYR A 7 -32.14 -18.84 -2.45
CA TYR A 7 -33.59 -18.68 -2.45
C TYR A 7 -34.05 -17.50 -3.34
N HIS A 8 -34.82 -17.80 -4.39
CA HIS A 8 -35.67 -16.82 -5.09
C HIS A 8 -37.13 -17.11 -4.75
N GLN A 9 -37.74 -16.33 -3.84
CA GLN A 9 -39.20 -16.32 -3.66
C GLN A 9 -39.83 -15.35 -4.68
N ARG A 10 -40.65 -15.89 -5.59
CA ARG A 10 -41.51 -15.12 -6.51
C ARG A 10 -42.82 -14.78 -5.80
N ALA A 11 -43.17 -13.50 -5.75
CA ALA A 11 -44.49 -13.03 -5.31
C ALA A 11 -45.56 -13.39 -6.35
N SER A 12 -46.74 -13.84 -5.90
CA SER A 12 -47.90 -14.17 -6.75
C SER A 12 -48.87 -12.99 -6.83
N TYR A 13 -49.28 -12.64 -8.04
CA TYR A 13 -50.18 -11.52 -8.36
C TYR A 13 -51.48 -12.04 -8.98
N ASP A 14 -52.60 -11.35 -8.77
CA ASP A 14 -53.85 -11.62 -9.49
C ASP A 14 -53.84 -11.07 -10.93
N SER A 15 -54.90 -11.35 -11.70
CA SER A 15 -55.04 -10.95 -13.10
C SER A 15 -55.13 -9.43 -13.34
N GLU A 16 -55.17 -8.63 -12.28
CA GLU A 16 -55.16 -7.17 -12.31
C GLU A 16 -53.85 -6.57 -11.76
N GLY A 17 -52.89 -7.42 -11.36
CA GLY A 17 -51.55 -7.01 -10.95
C GLY A 17 -51.40 -6.64 -9.47
N ASN A 18 -52.29 -7.12 -8.59
CA ASN A 18 -52.19 -6.89 -7.14
C ASN A 18 -51.64 -8.11 -6.38
N ILE A 19 -50.86 -7.87 -5.31
CA ILE A 19 -50.25 -8.91 -4.47
C ILE A 19 -51.30 -9.52 -3.54
N ILE A 20 -51.45 -10.85 -3.57
CA ILE A 20 -52.39 -11.58 -2.71
C ILE A 20 -51.70 -11.93 -1.38
N ILE A 21 -52.21 -11.43 -0.25
CA ILE A 21 -51.78 -11.81 1.11
C ILE A 21 -52.90 -12.64 1.77
N PRO A 22 -52.63 -13.86 2.31
CA PRO A 22 -53.68 -14.71 2.87
C PRO A 22 -53.99 -14.40 4.34
N GLY A 23 -55.29 -14.31 4.67
CA GLY A 23 -55.83 -14.47 6.04
C GLY A 23 -56.34 -13.20 6.70
N GLY A 24 -57.67 -13.05 6.81
CA GLY A 24 -58.34 -11.94 7.51
C GLY A 24 -58.81 -12.30 8.93
N LEU A 25 -59.20 -11.27 9.72
CA LEU A 25 -60.41 -11.26 10.58
C LEU A 25 -60.60 -9.89 11.27
N THR A 26 -61.78 -9.33 11.01
CA THR A 26 -62.71 -8.47 11.77
C THR A 26 -62.29 -7.81 13.11
N SER A 27 -62.68 -6.52 13.29
CA SER A 27 -63.76 -6.08 14.23
C SER A 27 -63.60 -4.64 14.78
N SER A 28 -64.71 -3.90 14.68
CA SER A 28 -65.23 -2.86 15.59
C SER A 28 -64.65 -1.43 15.65
N LYS A 29 -65.52 -0.49 15.20
CA LYS A 29 -66.00 0.73 15.88
C LYS A 29 -64.94 1.69 16.47
N THR A 30 -64.57 2.73 15.73
CA THR A 30 -65.15 4.10 15.71
C THR A 30 -64.53 5.08 16.70
N SER A 31 -64.23 6.26 16.14
CA SER A 31 -64.01 7.54 16.83
C SER A 31 -62.62 7.78 17.40
N SER A 32 -61.67 8.18 16.54
CA SER A 32 -60.57 9.14 16.82
C SER A 32 -59.55 9.25 15.67
N THR A 33 -59.55 8.33 14.71
CA THR A 33 -58.55 8.25 13.63
C THR A 33 -58.85 9.09 12.38
N VAL A 34 -60.07 9.62 12.23
CA VAL A 34 -60.43 10.45 11.06
C VAL A 34 -59.86 11.88 11.15
N LYS A 35 -59.41 12.33 12.34
CA LYS A 35 -58.76 13.65 12.51
C LYS A 35 -57.24 13.65 12.33
N LEU A 36 -56.61 12.47 12.25
CA LEU A 36 -55.15 12.33 12.06
C LEU A 36 -54.78 12.09 10.59
N LEU A 37 -55.68 11.47 9.82
CA LEU A 37 -55.51 11.27 8.38
C LEU A 37 -55.69 12.54 7.54
N THR A 38 -56.47 13.53 8.01
CA THR A 38 -56.55 14.85 7.36
C THR A 38 -55.39 15.77 7.69
N PHE A 39 -54.65 15.53 8.78
CA PHE A 39 -53.46 16.32 9.12
C PHE A 39 -52.21 15.85 8.36
N PHE A 40 -52.08 14.54 8.09
CA PHE A 40 -50.97 13.99 7.31
C PHE A 40 -51.07 14.21 5.79
N GLN A 41 -52.26 14.53 5.28
CA GLN A 41 -52.46 14.76 3.84
C GLN A 41 -52.10 16.19 3.42
N GLU A 42 -52.13 17.15 4.34
CA GLU A 42 -51.69 18.55 4.11
C GLU A 42 -50.15 18.68 4.11
N GLU A 43 -49.42 17.95 4.96
CA GLU A 43 -47.94 17.99 4.97
C GLU A 43 -47.30 17.35 3.73
N ILE A 44 -47.88 16.26 3.21
CA ILE A 44 -47.35 15.60 1.99
C ILE A 44 -47.59 16.47 0.75
N LEU A 45 -48.66 17.26 0.70
CA LEU A 45 -48.92 18.23 -0.37
C LEU A 45 -47.99 19.46 -0.27
N PHE A 46 -47.65 19.90 0.94
CA PHE A 46 -46.69 21.00 1.16
C PHE A 46 -45.26 20.62 0.73
N VAL A 47 -44.78 19.42 1.10
CA VAL A 47 -43.42 18.95 0.73
C VAL A 47 -43.30 18.72 -0.79
N ARG A 48 -44.36 18.25 -1.47
CA ARG A 48 -44.36 18.10 -2.94
C ARG A 48 -44.33 19.45 -3.66
N HIS A 49 -44.94 20.49 -3.08
CA HIS A 49 -44.92 21.83 -3.67
C HIS A 49 -43.56 22.52 -3.46
N ASP A 50 -42.90 22.33 -2.31
CA ASP A 50 -41.59 22.91 -2.03
C ASP A 50 -40.43 22.24 -2.78
N VAL A 51 -40.45 20.92 -2.97
CA VAL A 51 -39.41 20.23 -3.75
C VAL A 51 -39.55 20.55 -5.25
N CYS A 52 -40.78 20.65 -5.76
CA CYS A 52 -41.03 21.00 -7.15
C CYS A 52 -40.71 22.47 -7.45
N THR A 53 -41.01 23.40 -6.52
CA THR A 53 -40.64 24.82 -6.68
C THR A 53 -39.16 25.07 -6.46
N THR A 54 -38.51 24.40 -5.51
CA THR A 54 -37.07 24.52 -5.25
C THR A 54 -36.24 23.89 -6.37
N GLY A 55 -36.62 22.70 -6.86
CA GLY A 55 -36.00 22.09 -8.03
C GLY A 55 -36.14 22.95 -9.29
N ARG A 56 -37.31 23.57 -9.50
CA ARG A 56 -37.54 24.49 -10.62
C ARG A 56 -36.78 25.82 -10.47
N LYS A 57 -36.52 26.29 -9.24
CA LYS A 57 -35.64 27.45 -8.96
C LYS A 57 -34.17 27.13 -9.22
N ILE A 58 -33.69 25.96 -8.80
CA ILE A 58 -32.31 25.51 -9.06
C ILE A 58 -32.11 25.27 -10.55
N LEU A 59 -33.07 24.64 -11.22
CA LEU A 59 -33.02 24.44 -12.67
C LEU A 59 -33.01 25.79 -13.41
N ARG A 60 -33.82 26.77 -12.99
CA ARG A 60 -33.77 28.13 -13.53
C ARG A 60 -32.45 28.83 -13.24
N PHE A 61 -31.84 28.62 -12.07
CA PHE A 61 -30.53 29.17 -11.73
C PHE A 61 -29.41 28.56 -12.58
N LEU A 62 -29.43 27.24 -12.80
CA LEU A 62 -28.47 26.54 -13.67
C LEU A 62 -28.65 26.87 -15.15
N GLN A 63 -29.88 27.21 -15.57
CA GLN A 63 -30.20 27.66 -16.92
C GLN A 63 -30.04 29.17 -17.12
N GLN A 64 -29.72 29.94 -16.07
CA GLN A 64 -29.45 31.36 -16.24
C GLN A 64 -28.11 31.54 -16.97
N PRO A 65 -28.08 32.33 -18.06
CA PRO A 65 -26.81 32.76 -18.62
C PRO A 65 -26.08 33.61 -17.57
N VAL A 66 -24.86 33.20 -17.21
CA VAL A 66 -24.07 33.71 -16.08
C VAL A 66 -23.68 35.20 -16.19
N ILE A 67 -24.03 35.88 -17.29
CA ILE A 67 -23.65 37.28 -17.53
C ILE A 67 -24.81 37.98 -18.24
N ALA A 68 -25.51 38.87 -17.53
CA ALA A 68 -26.32 39.91 -18.16
C ALA A 68 -25.39 41.09 -18.47
N PRO A 69 -25.04 41.37 -19.74
CA PRO A 69 -24.18 42.50 -20.05
C PRO A 69 -24.90 43.81 -19.70
N ASN A 70 -24.19 44.71 -19.04
CA ASN A 70 -24.65 46.05 -18.73
C ASN A 70 -25.01 46.79 -20.05
N PHE A 71 -26.27 47.20 -20.21
CA PHE A 71 -26.83 47.76 -21.47
C PHE A 71 -26.25 49.12 -21.93
N ARG A 72 -25.09 49.55 -21.40
CA ARG A 72 -24.53 50.89 -21.68
C ARG A 72 -23.20 50.90 -22.46
N SER A 73 -22.76 49.77 -23.00
CA SER A 73 -21.59 49.73 -23.90
C SER A 73 -21.96 49.21 -25.28
N LYS A 74 -21.44 49.87 -26.33
CA LYS A 74 -21.54 49.38 -27.71
C LYS A 74 -21.03 47.93 -27.77
N PRO A 75 -21.77 47.00 -28.40
CA PRO A 75 -21.32 45.61 -28.50
C PRO A 75 -19.99 45.59 -29.25
N LYS A 76 -18.96 45.02 -28.62
CA LYS A 76 -17.71 44.74 -29.32
C LYS A 76 -17.99 43.63 -30.32
N GLU A 77 -17.83 43.91 -31.60
CA GLU A 77 -17.98 42.91 -32.66
C GLU A 77 -16.78 41.96 -32.61
N TYR A 78 -17.04 40.74 -32.15
CA TYR A 78 -16.05 39.66 -32.20
C TYR A 78 -16.35 38.77 -33.40
N SER A 79 -15.31 38.38 -34.13
CA SER A 79 -15.46 37.40 -35.20
C SER A 79 -15.85 36.04 -34.62
N ARG A 80 -16.52 35.20 -35.41
CA ARG A 80 -16.93 33.83 -35.00
C ARG A 80 -15.73 33.01 -34.50
N TRP A 81 -14.54 33.25 -35.04
CA TRP A 81 -13.30 32.63 -34.60
C TRP A 81 -12.79 33.13 -33.25
N GLN A 82 -12.94 34.43 -32.95
CA GLN A 82 -12.58 34.98 -31.65
C GLN A 82 -13.48 34.42 -30.55
N LEU A 83 -14.79 34.35 -30.79
CA LEU A 83 -15.74 33.73 -29.86
C LEU A 83 -15.42 32.26 -29.60
N PHE A 84 -15.10 31.50 -30.65
CA PHE A 84 -14.66 30.11 -30.53
C PHE A 84 -13.39 29.97 -29.67
N LEU A 85 -12.38 30.83 -29.86
CA LEU A 85 -11.15 30.82 -29.06
C LEU A 85 -11.41 31.18 -27.59
N PHE A 86 -12.30 32.13 -27.32
CA PHE A 86 -12.70 32.45 -25.94
C PHE A 86 -13.42 31.28 -25.27
N ASP A 87 -14.31 30.59 -25.99
CA ASP A 87 -14.99 29.40 -25.47
C ASP A 87 -14.01 28.25 -25.24
N VAL A 88 -13.12 27.96 -26.19
CA VAL A 88 -12.07 26.94 -26.03
C VAL A 88 -11.15 27.28 -24.85
N GLY A 89 -10.76 28.54 -24.68
CA GLY A 89 -9.97 28.98 -23.53
C GLY A 89 -10.71 28.80 -22.21
N ARG A 90 -11.99 29.17 -22.16
CA ARG A 90 -12.82 29.06 -20.95
C ARG A 90 -13.08 27.61 -20.57
N PHE A 91 -13.47 26.77 -21.52
CA PHE A 91 -13.73 25.34 -21.30
C PHE A 91 -12.46 24.52 -21.08
N GLY A 92 -11.42 24.78 -21.87
CA GLY A 92 -10.11 24.14 -21.69
C GLY A 92 -9.47 24.52 -20.36
N GLY A 93 -9.59 25.78 -19.95
CA GLY A 93 -9.08 26.26 -18.66
C GLY A 93 -9.81 25.63 -17.46
N THR A 94 -11.14 25.59 -17.47
CA THR A 94 -11.90 24.93 -16.39
C THR A 94 -11.63 23.43 -16.34
N PHE A 95 -11.54 22.76 -17.49
CA PHE A 95 -11.16 21.35 -17.57
C PHE A 95 -9.75 21.11 -17.00
N ALA A 96 -8.76 21.91 -17.40
CA ALA A 96 -7.39 21.78 -16.91
C ALA A 96 -7.28 22.01 -15.40
N LEU A 97 -8.05 22.97 -14.85
CA LEU A 97 -8.08 23.23 -13.42
C LEU A 97 -8.72 22.07 -12.65
N LEU A 98 -9.89 21.58 -13.09
CA LEU A 98 -10.55 20.43 -12.47
C LEU A 98 -9.67 19.18 -12.55
N PHE A 99 -9.07 18.92 -13.71
CA PHE A 99 -8.14 17.81 -13.90
C PHE A 99 -6.91 17.94 -12.98
N SER A 100 -6.30 19.12 -12.88
CA SER A 100 -5.14 19.34 -12.01
C SER A 100 -5.48 19.13 -10.54
N VAL A 101 -6.63 19.64 -10.07
CA VAL A 101 -7.10 19.43 -8.70
C VAL A 101 -7.37 17.95 -8.44
N LEU A 102 -8.09 17.27 -9.33
CA LEU A 102 -8.41 15.84 -9.19
C LEU A 102 -7.13 15.00 -9.22
N PHE A 103 -6.23 15.27 -10.17
CA PHE A 103 -4.96 14.58 -10.32
C PHE A 103 -4.08 14.75 -9.08
N LEU A 104 -3.93 15.97 -8.57
CA LEU A 104 -3.18 16.23 -7.34
C LEU A 104 -3.84 15.56 -6.13
N THR A 105 -5.17 15.54 -6.06
CA THR A 105 -5.89 14.92 -4.93
C THR A 105 -5.70 13.41 -4.92
N LEU A 106 -5.91 12.74 -6.07
CA LEU A 106 -5.75 11.29 -6.18
C LEU A 106 -4.29 10.84 -6.04
N ASN A 107 -3.33 11.68 -6.47
CA ASN A 107 -1.91 11.37 -6.43
C ASN A 107 -1.15 12.06 -5.29
N TYR A 108 -1.85 12.70 -4.34
CA TYR A 108 -1.25 13.49 -3.26
C TYR A 108 -0.25 12.66 -2.44
N GLN A 109 -0.62 11.42 -2.09
CA GLN A 109 0.24 10.53 -1.31
C GLN A 109 1.58 10.26 -2.00
N SER A 110 1.59 9.92 -3.28
CA SER A 110 2.82 9.66 -4.03
C SER A 110 3.70 10.91 -4.13
N PHE A 111 3.10 12.07 -4.42
CA PHE A 111 3.83 13.31 -4.59
C PHE A 111 4.50 13.76 -3.28
N PHE A 112 3.80 13.68 -2.15
CA PHE A 112 4.32 14.12 -0.85
C PHE A 112 5.35 13.15 -0.24
N GLN A 113 5.34 11.87 -0.62
CA GLN A 113 6.37 10.92 -0.19
C GLN A 113 7.72 11.17 -0.87
N LEU A 114 7.74 11.61 -2.14
CA LEU A 114 8.97 12.00 -2.84
C LEU A 114 9.50 13.36 -2.35
N THR A 115 8.64 14.34 -2.11
CA THR A 115 9.09 15.67 -1.65
C THR A 115 9.62 15.65 -0.23
N LYS A 116 9.00 14.90 0.69
CA LYS A 116 9.53 14.72 2.06
C LYS A 116 10.91 14.07 2.08
N ALA A 117 11.19 13.16 1.16
CA ALA A 117 12.50 12.54 1.02
C ALA A 117 13.59 13.53 0.55
N TYR A 118 13.22 14.62 -0.13
CA TYR A 118 14.15 15.62 -0.64
C TYR A 118 14.36 16.80 0.31
N VAL A 119 13.32 17.23 1.03
CA VAL A 119 13.34 18.50 1.78
C VAL A 119 13.88 18.33 3.22
N ASN A 120 13.84 17.13 3.81
CA ASN A 120 14.34 16.89 5.17
C ASN A 120 15.21 15.63 5.27
N PRO A 121 16.48 15.64 4.80
CA PRO A 121 17.39 14.52 5.05
C PRO A 121 17.82 14.39 6.53
N VAL A 122 17.54 15.39 7.38
CA VAL A 122 18.12 15.54 8.73
C VAL A 122 17.29 14.87 9.84
N GLN A 123 15.98 14.67 9.66
CA GLN A 123 15.15 14.04 10.69
C GLN A 123 15.45 12.54 10.89
N ALA A 124 16.07 11.88 9.92
CA ALA A 124 16.59 10.51 10.04
C ALA A 124 17.90 10.42 10.86
N MET A 125 18.56 11.54 11.17
CA MET A 125 19.75 11.51 12.05
C MET A 125 19.38 11.48 13.54
N GLN A 126 18.25 12.08 13.94
CA GLN A 126 17.85 12.13 15.35
C GLN A 126 17.37 10.76 15.89
N SER A 127 16.86 9.88 15.03
CA SER A 127 16.52 8.50 15.42
C SER A 127 17.77 7.64 15.63
N SER A 128 18.92 8.01 15.05
CA SER A 128 20.20 7.34 15.27
C SER A 128 20.87 7.74 16.60
N GLU A 129 20.61 8.96 17.09
CA GLU A 129 21.11 9.43 18.39
C GLU A 129 20.38 8.78 19.58
N ALA A 130 19.12 8.40 19.39
CA ALA A 130 18.37 7.63 20.39
C ALA A 130 18.95 6.22 20.61
N PHE A 131 19.63 5.65 19.60
CA PHE A 131 20.31 4.35 19.73
C PHE A 131 21.73 4.49 20.29
N SER A 132 22.40 5.64 20.13
CA SER A 132 23.70 5.92 20.77
C SER A 132 23.56 6.28 22.25
N HIS A 133 22.46 6.92 22.68
CA HIS A 133 22.24 7.23 24.10
C HIS A 133 21.89 6.02 24.98
N ALA A 134 21.46 4.90 24.40
CA ALA A 134 21.31 3.64 25.13
C ALA A 134 22.67 2.96 25.44
N LYS A 135 23.76 3.40 24.81
CA LYS A 135 25.09 2.84 25.01
C LYS A 135 25.83 3.43 26.22
N ASP A 136 25.46 4.64 26.64
CA ASP A 136 26.14 5.37 27.72
C ASP A 136 25.48 5.17 29.10
N ALA A 137 24.30 4.55 29.17
CA ALA A 137 23.58 4.34 30.43
C ALA A 137 23.83 2.97 31.09
N THR A 138 24.82 2.18 30.64
CA THR A 138 25.11 0.87 31.25
C THR A 138 26.57 0.74 31.67
N SER A 139 26.97 1.60 32.59
CA SER A 139 28.17 1.46 33.42
C SER A 139 28.01 0.39 34.51
N ASN A 140 27.43 -0.76 34.19
CA ASN A 140 27.43 -1.97 35.02
C ASN A 140 27.79 -3.16 34.12
N VAL A 141 29.10 -3.34 34.01
CA VAL A 141 29.79 -4.35 33.21
C VAL A 141 29.50 -5.73 33.79
N GLY A 142 28.99 -6.66 32.97
CA GLY A 142 28.99 -8.08 33.31
C GLY A 142 27.93 -8.92 32.60
N LEU A 143 26.68 -8.45 32.55
CA LEU A 143 25.58 -9.30 32.06
C LEU A 143 25.24 -9.05 30.58
N LEU A 144 25.20 -7.78 30.14
CA LEU A 144 24.90 -7.41 28.74
C LEU A 144 26.00 -7.79 27.73
N ALA A 145 27.24 -7.98 28.17
CA ALA A 145 28.33 -8.48 27.32
C ALA A 145 28.34 -10.02 27.18
N VAL A 146 27.59 -10.71 28.04
CA VAL A 146 27.44 -12.17 28.09
C VAL A 146 26.15 -12.64 27.43
N LEU A 147 25.14 -11.77 27.34
CA LEU A 147 23.95 -12.08 26.55
C LEU A 147 24.37 -12.29 25.09
N PRO A 148 23.96 -13.39 24.44
CA PRO A 148 24.17 -13.55 23.01
C PRO A 148 23.59 -12.31 22.32
N LEU A 149 24.20 -11.91 21.21
CA LEU A 149 23.61 -10.91 20.31
C LEU A 149 22.37 -11.54 19.64
N VAL A 150 21.36 -11.88 20.43
CA VAL A 150 20.07 -12.36 19.94
C VAL A 150 19.41 -11.17 19.29
N GLY A 151 19.34 -11.19 17.96
CA GLY A 151 18.51 -10.27 17.22
C GLY A 151 17.03 -10.39 17.64
N PRO A 152 16.17 -9.52 17.10
CA PRO A 152 14.73 -9.65 17.29
C PRO A 152 14.28 -11.08 16.98
N PRO A 153 13.30 -11.63 17.72
CA PRO A 153 12.80 -12.99 17.49
C PRO A 153 12.18 -13.16 16.10
N ASP A 154 11.77 -12.06 15.47
CA ASP A 154 11.12 -11.93 14.20
C ASP A 154 12.10 -11.61 13.05
N HIS A 155 11.79 -12.12 11.85
CA HIS A 155 12.58 -11.87 10.64
C HIS A 155 12.33 -10.46 10.12
N ARG A 156 13.37 -9.67 9.87
CA ARG A 156 13.24 -8.25 9.52
C ARG A 156 14.29 -7.77 8.53
N LEU A 157 13.89 -6.84 7.67
CA LEU A 157 14.75 -6.09 6.77
C LEU A 157 14.89 -4.66 7.30
N ILE A 158 16.14 -4.21 7.45
CA ILE A 158 16.46 -2.84 7.87
C ILE A 158 17.32 -2.17 6.80
N ILE A 159 16.84 -1.06 6.25
CA ILE A 159 17.56 -0.22 5.29
C ILE A 159 17.75 1.17 5.89
N PRO A 160 18.91 1.44 6.53
CA PRO A 160 19.13 2.68 7.28
C PRO A 160 18.94 3.95 6.44
N LYS A 161 19.45 3.97 5.21
CA LYS A 161 19.36 5.14 4.30
C LYS A 161 17.92 5.53 3.97
N LEU A 162 16.98 4.60 4.04
CA LEU A 162 15.56 4.84 3.76
C LEU A 162 14.70 4.98 5.02
N ASP A 163 15.30 4.87 6.22
CA ASP A 163 14.59 4.73 7.49
C ASP A 163 13.54 3.59 7.44
N LEU A 164 13.91 2.48 6.81
CA LEU A 164 13.01 1.35 6.59
C LEU A 164 13.33 0.24 7.59
N ASN A 165 12.34 -0.19 8.36
CA ASN A 165 12.43 -1.34 9.26
C ASN A 165 11.13 -2.15 9.18
N VAL A 166 11.17 -3.28 8.49
CA VAL A 166 9.96 -4.03 8.11
C VAL A 166 10.11 -5.53 8.32
N PRO A 167 9.03 -6.23 8.67
CA PRO A 167 9.05 -7.69 8.80
C PRO A 167 9.25 -8.37 7.45
N ILE A 168 9.90 -9.53 7.48
CA ILE A 168 10.03 -10.44 6.34
C ILE A 168 9.02 -11.57 6.52
N SER A 169 8.05 -11.65 5.62
CA SER A 169 7.08 -12.73 5.52
C SER A 169 7.64 -13.88 4.67
N ILE A 170 7.41 -15.11 5.11
CA ILE A 170 7.92 -16.33 4.46
C ILE A 170 6.69 -17.20 4.11
N PRO A 171 6.22 -17.16 2.86
CA PRO A 171 5.07 -17.97 2.45
C PRO A 171 5.40 -19.47 2.45
N ALA A 172 4.34 -20.28 2.45
CA ALA A 172 4.46 -21.72 2.38
C ALA A 172 5.12 -22.17 1.06
N HIS A 173 5.83 -23.31 1.10
CA HIS A 173 6.57 -23.83 -0.05
C HIS A 173 5.81 -24.97 -0.76
N ASP A 174 4.66 -25.39 -0.25
CA ASP A 174 3.84 -26.48 -0.77
C ASP A 174 3.35 -26.20 -2.20
N ALA A 175 2.89 -24.97 -2.48
CA ALA A 175 2.46 -24.57 -3.81
C ALA A 175 3.61 -24.63 -4.83
N LEU A 176 4.82 -24.21 -4.43
CA LEU A 176 6.01 -24.30 -5.27
C LEU A 176 6.39 -25.75 -5.56
N LEU A 177 6.36 -26.63 -4.54
CA LEU A 177 6.68 -28.05 -4.69
C LEU A 177 5.65 -28.81 -5.54
N ALA A 178 4.38 -28.37 -5.51
CA ALA A 178 3.31 -28.91 -6.31
C ALA A 178 3.22 -28.32 -7.73
N GLU A 179 4.12 -27.38 -8.08
CA GLU A 179 4.10 -26.61 -9.33
C GLU A 179 2.76 -25.88 -9.59
N ASP A 180 2.03 -25.53 -8.52
CA ASP A 180 0.80 -24.75 -8.59
C ASP A 180 1.13 -23.25 -8.58
N TRP A 181 1.46 -22.74 -9.77
CA TRP A 181 1.84 -21.34 -9.96
C TRP A 181 0.76 -20.34 -9.56
N LYS A 182 -0.52 -20.72 -9.69
CA LYS A 182 -1.63 -19.84 -9.34
C LYS A 182 -1.75 -19.71 -7.83
N LYS A 183 -1.66 -20.83 -7.11
CA LYS A 183 -1.65 -20.82 -5.66
C LYS A 183 -0.42 -20.11 -5.12
N LEU A 184 0.77 -20.39 -5.67
CA LEU A 184 2.01 -19.73 -5.28
C LEU A 184 1.93 -18.21 -5.39
N GLU A 185 1.37 -17.69 -6.49
CA GLU A 185 1.17 -16.25 -6.66
C GLU A 185 0.25 -15.69 -5.57
N ASN A 186 -0.87 -16.35 -5.29
CA ASN A 186 -1.78 -15.92 -4.22
C ASN A 186 -1.10 -15.92 -2.85
N ASP A 187 -0.35 -16.98 -2.52
CA ASP A 187 0.38 -17.08 -1.26
C ASP A 187 1.41 -15.94 -1.11
N ILE A 188 2.06 -15.54 -2.21
CA ILE A 188 2.98 -14.39 -2.24
C ILE A 188 2.22 -13.08 -2.05
N GLN A 189 1.08 -12.88 -2.72
CA GLN A 189 0.26 -11.67 -2.57
C GLN A 189 -0.25 -11.51 -1.14
N ASP A 190 -0.75 -12.58 -0.52
CA ASP A 190 -1.21 -12.57 0.86
C ASP A 190 -0.05 -12.28 1.84
N ALA A 191 1.14 -12.81 1.56
CA ALA A 191 2.33 -12.56 2.35
C ALA A 191 2.82 -11.10 2.25
N LEU A 192 2.64 -10.44 1.09
CA LEU A 192 2.99 -9.03 0.88
C LEU A 192 2.12 -8.06 1.68
N GLU A 193 0.93 -8.46 2.12
CA GLU A 193 0.09 -7.65 3.01
C GLU A 193 0.73 -7.43 4.39
N ASN A 194 1.64 -8.35 4.77
CA ASN A 194 2.24 -8.44 6.10
C ASN A 194 3.71 -8.02 6.15
N GLY A 195 4.34 -7.66 5.02
CA GLY A 195 5.73 -7.23 5.00
C GLY A 195 6.39 -7.34 3.62
N VAL A 196 7.71 -7.46 3.63
CA VAL A 196 8.46 -7.88 2.43
C VAL A 196 8.49 -9.41 2.38
N VAL A 197 8.48 -10.00 1.20
CA VAL A 197 8.37 -11.44 1.05
C VAL A 197 9.71 -12.05 0.66
N HIS A 198 10.15 -13.06 1.42
CA HIS A 198 11.22 -13.96 0.98
C HIS A 198 10.64 -14.90 -0.09
N TYR A 199 11.15 -14.77 -1.32
CA TYR A 199 10.62 -15.53 -2.45
C TYR A 199 10.88 -17.04 -2.27
N PRO A 200 9.84 -17.89 -2.30
CA PRO A 200 9.99 -19.34 -2.12
C PRO A 200 11.01 -19.96 -3.06
N GLY A 201 11.80 -20.91 -2.55
CA GLY A 201 12.82 -21.62 -3.34
C GLY A 201 14.14 -20.86 -3.54
N THR A 202 14.27 -19.65 -2.99
CA THR A 202 15.54 -18.89 -3.03
C THR A 202 16.37 -19.12 -1.77
N ALA A 203 17.69 -18.93 -1.86
CA ALA A 203 18.61 -19.17 -0.75
C ALA A 203 18.21 -18.39 0.51
N ARG A 204 18.48 -18.95 1.71
CA ARG A 204 18.33 -18.20 2.97
C ARG A 204 19.56 -17.32 3.22
N PRO A 205 19.47 -16.29 4.08
CA PRO A 205 20.63 -15.50 4.47
C PRO A 205 21.78 -16.40 4.96
N GLY A 206 22.99 -16.13 4.49
CA GLY A 206 24.17 -16.93 4.81
C GLY A 206 24.38 -18.21 4.01
N GLN A 207 23.44 -18.60 3.15
CA GLN A 207 23.58 -19.74 2.25
C GLN A 207 24.17 -19.33 0.90
N ALA A 208 24.76 -20.30 0.19
CA ALA A 208 25.11 -20.13 -1.21
C ALA A 208 23.83 -19.91 -2.04
N GLY A 209 23.89 -18.98 -2.98
CA GLY A 209 22.77 -18.59 -3.82
C GLY A 209 22.40 -17.12 -3.65
N ASN A 210 21.15 -16.82 -3.97
CA ASN A 210 20.60 -15.47 -3.98
C ASN A 210 19.37 -15.40 -3.08
N PHE A 211 19.51 -14.76 -1.92
CA PHE A 211 18.41 -14.48 -1.01
C PHE A 211 17.53 -13.37 -1.57
N PHE A 212 16.36 -13.73 -2.09
CA PHE A 212 15.51 -12.83 -2.86
C PHE A 212 14.35 -12.30 -2.04
N LEU A 213 14.23 -10.98 -1.97
CA LEU A 213 13.15 -10.27 -1.31
C LEU A 213 12.36 -9.42 -2.30
N THR A 214 11.03 -9.51 -2.22
CA THR A 214 10.11 -8.68 -3.01
C THR A 214 9.17 -7.88 -2.11
N GLY A 215 8.76 -6.71 -2.57
CA GLY A 215 7.87 -5.82 -1.83
C GLY A 215 7.13 -4.85 -2.76
N HIS A 216 5.96 -4.37 -2.33
CA HIS A 216 5.17 -3.44 -3.13
C HIS A 216 5.84 -2.06 -3.24
N SER A 217 5.90 -1.52 -4.46
CA SER A 217 6.28 -0.13 -4.72
C SER A 217 5.16 0.84 -4.38
N SER A 218 3.91 0.38 -4.55
CA SER A 218 2.67 1.13 -4.34
C SER A 218 1.50 0.19 -4.63
N TYR A 219 0.46 0.25 -3.81
CA TYR A 219 -0.78 -0.50 -4.04
C TYR A 219 -1.99 0.36 -3.68
N TYR A 220 -3.19 -0.10 -4.05
CA TYR A 220 -4.41 0.67 -3.85
C TYR A 220 -4.61 1.03 -2.36
N PRO A 221 -4.95 2.28 -2.02
CA PRO A 221 -5.16 2.69 -0.62
C PRO A 221 -6.19 1.84 0.12
N TRP A 222 -7.21 1.34 -0.58
CA TRP A 222 -8.30 0.51 -0.07
C TRP A 222 -8.00 -0.99 -0.02
N ALA A 223 -6.85 -1.45 -0.53
CA ALA A 223 -6.46 -2.85 -0.40
C ALA A 223 -6.19 -3.23 1.07
N ALA A 224 -6.10 -4.51 1.40
CA ALA A 224 -5.68 -4.92 2.74
C ALA A 224 -4.15 -4.72 2.93
N GLY A 225 -3.69 -4.82 4.18
CA GLY A 225 -2.27 -4.73 4.54
C GLY A 225 -1.74 -3.30 4.77
N ASN A 226 -0.67 -3.24 5.59
CA ASN A 226 0.02 -1.99 5.95
C ASN A 226 1.24 -1.69 5.06
N PHE A 227 1.66 -2.65 4.21
CA PHE A 227 2.94 -2.61 3.47
C PHE A 227 2.77 -2.32 1.98
N LYS A 228 1.66 -1.66 1.60
CA LYS A 228 1.29 -1.31 0.21
C LYS A 228 2.35 -0.53 -0.58
N SER A 229 3.21 0.19 0.11
CA SER A 229 4.24 1.06 -0.49
C SER A 229 5.61 0.86 0.16
N VAL A 230 5.85 -0.32 0.73
CA VAL A 230 7.07 -0.63 1.52
C VAL A 230 8.36 -0.36 0.76
N PHE A 231 8.38 -0.63 -0.55
CA PHE A 231 9.52 -0.42 -1.43
C PHE A 231 9.36 0.77 -2.37
N ALA A 232 8.43 1.69 -2.11
CA ALA A 232 8.25 2.91 -2.91
C ALA A 232 9.56 3.72 -3.05
N LYS A 233 10.37 3.73 -1.99
CA LYS A 233 11.64 4.49 -1.92
C LYS A 233 12.86 3.66 -2.31
N LEU A 234 12.68 2.41 -2.75
CA LEU A 234 13.81 1.51 -3.07
C LEU A 234 14.70 2.07 -4.18
N GLY A 235 14.13 2.86 -5.09
CA GLY A 235 14.87 3.56 -6.15
C GLY A 235 15.87 4.63 -5.67
N LEU A 236 15.82 5.04 -4.39
CA LEU A 236 16.77 5.99 -3.80
C LEU A 236 18.07 5.33 -3.31
N LEU A 237 18.14 3.99 -3.33
CA LEU A 237 19.37 3.25 -3.03
C LEU A 237 20.27 3.19 -4.24
N ASP A 238 21.58 3.31 -4.02
CA ASP A 238 22.62 3.27 -5.03
C ASP A 238 23.65 2.18 -4.71
N VAL A 239 24.52 1.91 -5.69
CA VAL A 239 25.63 0.97 -5.51
C VAL A 239 26.53 1.47 -4.38
N GLY A 240 26.90 0.57 -3.46
CA GLY A 240 27.66 0.87 -2.25
C GLY A 240 26.82 1.06 -1.00
N ASP A 241 25.51 1.31 -1.12
CA ASP A 241 24.63 1.37 0.05
C ASP A 241 24.48 -0.01 0.71
N GLU A 242 24.19 0.02 2.01
CA GLU A 242 24.11 -1.19 2.82
C GLU A 242 22.76 -1.35 3.51
N TYR A 243 22.40 -2.61 3.77
CA TYR A 243 21.23 -2.97 4.54
C TYR A 243 21.49 -4.21 5.38
N TRP A 244 20.61 -4.44 6.35
CA TRP A 244 20.72 -5.52 7.31
C TRP A 244 19.49 -6.41 7.24
N VAL A 245 19.70 -7.71 7.40
CA VAL A 245 18.65 -8.71 7.50
C VAL A 245 18.80 -9.43 8.83
N TYR A 246 17.73 -9.45 9.62
CA TYR A 246 17.61 -10.31 10.78
C TYR A 246 16.83 -11.56 10.39
N TYR A 247 17.42 -12.72 10.61
CA TYR A 247 16.83 -14.00 10.23
C TYR A 247 17.20 -15.07 11.26
N ASN A 248 16.20 -15.71 11.87
CA ASN A 248 16.38 -16.69 12.95
C ASN A 248 17.27 -16.16 14.11
N GLY A 249 17.11 -14.88 14.47
CA GLY A 249 17.90 -14.22 15.52
C GLY A 249 19.32 -13.83 15.11
N ASP A 250 19.80 -14.24 13.93
CA ASP A 250 21.10 -13.85 13.38
C ASP A 250 21.00 -12.62 12.49
N ARG A 251 22.08 -11.81 12.47
CA ARG A 251 22.18 -10.57 11.70
C ARG A 251 23.15 -10.71 10.52
N TYR A 252 22.65 -10.39 9.34
CA TYR A 252 23.38 -10.46 8.07
C TYR A 252 23.51 -9.06 7.47
N ARG A 253 24.70 -8.73 6.95
CA ARG A 253 25.00 -7.43 6.33
C ARG A 253 25.12 -7.61 4.82
N TYR A 254 24.51 -6.72 4.06
CA TYR A 254 24.59 -6.73 2.61
C TYR A 254 24.99 -5.36 2.07
N ARG A 255 25.75 -5.35 0.98
CA ARG A 255 26.10 -4.14 0.24
C ARG A 255 25.67 -4.26 -1.22
N ILE A 256 24.97 -3.24 -1.71
CA ILE A 256 24.48 -3.18 -3.08
C ILE A 256 25.67 -3.07 -4.03
N LYS A 257 25.73 -3.97 -5.01
CA LYS A 257 26.76 -3.98 -6.05
C LYS A 257 26.21 -3.64 -7.44
N GLU A 258 24.92 -3.83 -7.66
CA GLU A 258 24.28 -3.61 -8.96
C GLU A 258 22.85 -3.09 -8.79
N LYS A 259 22.45 -2.16 -9.65
CA LYS A 259 21.09 -1.61 -9.76
C LYS A 259 20.67 -1.63 -11.22
N LYS A 260 19.54 -2.27 -11.53
CA LYS A 260 19.02 -2.35 -12.90
C LYS A 260 17.50 -2.41 -12.96
N GLU A 261 16.96 -2.06 -14.11
CA GLU A 261 15.55 -2.30 -14.43
C GLU A 261 15.42 -3.44 -15.44
N VAL A 262 14.45 -4.32 -15.21
CA VAL A 262 14.17 -5.45 -16.10
C VAL A 262 12.69 -5.53 -16.46
N ARG A 263 12.37 -6.28 -17.51
CA ARG A 263 10.99 -6.65 -17.84
C ARG A 263 10.42 -7.60 -16.79
N PRO A 264 9.11 -7.56 -16.49
CA PRO A 264 8.49 -8.48 -15.53
C PRO A 264 8.67 -9.97 -15.87
N SER A 265 8.84 -10.30 -17.15
CA SER A 265 9.07 -11.66 -17.63
C SER A 265 10.52 -12.15 -17.47
N ASN A 266 11.44 -11.32 -16.99
CA ASN A 266 12.83 -11.71 -16.81
C ASN A 266 13.01 -12.52 -15.51
N VAL A 267 12.92 -13.84 -15.62
CA VAL A 267 13.07 -14.77 -14.49
C VAL A 267 14.51 -14.96 -14.03
N GLY A 268 15.52 -14.60 -14.85
CA GLY A 268 16.94 -14.77 -14.51
C GLY A 268 17.41 -13.95 -13.30
N VAL A 269 16.58 -13.03 -12.80
CA VAL A 269 16.85 -12.32 -11.54
C VAL A 269 16.76 -13.25 -10.31
N LEU A 270 16.14 -14.42 -10.45
CA LEU A 270 16.00 -15.44 -9.41
C LEU A 270 17.14 -16.46 -9.39
N ASP A 271 18.11 -16.36 -10.30
CA ASP A 271 19.23 -17.30 -10.41
C ASP A 271 19.94 -17.52 -9.06
N GLN A 272 20.30 -18.78 -8.79
CA GLN A 272 20.90 -19.24 -7.54
C GLN A 272 22.36 -19.69 -7.76
N PRO A 273 23.34 -18.76 -7.86
CA PRO A 273 24.73 -19.11 -8.05
C PRO A 273 25.31 -19.81 -6.82
N LEU A 274 25.90 -21.00 -7.02
CA LEU A 274 26.39 -21.85 -5.93
C LEU A 274 27.73 -21.38 -5.33
N ASP A 275 28.43 -20.46 -6.00
CA ASP A 275 29.74 -19.95 -5.61
C ASP A 275 29.67 -18.59 -4.90
N LYS A 276 28.47 -18.02 -4.73
CA LYS A 276 28.26 -16.67 -4.19
C LYS A 276 27.18 -16.64 -3.12
N ARG A 277 27.26 -15.63 -2.26
CA ARG A 277 26.24 -15.28 -1.25
C ARG A 277 25.67 -13.92 -1.61
N LEU A 278 24.57 -13.94 -2.35
CA LEU A 278 23.91 -12.75 -2.86
C LEU A 278 22.60 -12.51 -2.13
N SER A 279 22.14 -11.26 -2.17
CA SER A 279 20.76 -10.94 -1.88
C SER A 279 20.22 -9.96 -2.91
N THR A 280 18.96 -10.12 -3.29
CA THR A 280 18.30 -9.27 -4.28
C THR A 280 17.06 -8.64 -3.67
N LEU A 281 16.92 -7.32 -3.79
CA LEU A 281 15.69 -6.60 -3.48
C LEU A 281 14.98 -6.25 -4.79
N MET A 282 13.69 -6.55 -4.87
CA MET A 282 12.87 -6.34 -6.07
C MET A 282 11.60 -5.57 -5.76
N THR A 283 11.24 -4.64 -6.66
CA THR A 283 9.93 -3.98 -6.64
C THR A 283 9.47 -3.56 -8.04
N CYS A 284 8.22 -3.12 -8.18
CA CYS A 284 7.72 -2.57 -9.44
C CYS A 284 8.24 -1.15 -9.68
N THR A 285 8.48 -0.79 -10.94
CA THR A 285 8.92 0.55 -11.32
C THR A 285 8.32 0.96 -12.68
N PRO A 286 8.03 2.25 -12.93
CA PRO A 286 7.96 3.35 -11.96
C PRO A 286 6.92 3.14 -10.85
N VAL A 287 7.06 3.84 -9.72
CA VAL A 287 6.09 3.81 -8.61
C VAL A 287 4.69 4.14 -9.14
N GLY A 288 3.68 3.38 -8.73
CA GLY A 288 2.30 3.46 -9.24
C GLY A 288 2.04 2.61 -10.48
N THR A 289 3.06 1.94 -11.04
CA THR A 289 2.94 1.12 -12.24
C THR A 289 3.55 -0.27 -12.03
N THR A 290 3.28 -1.19 -12.96
CA THR A 290 3.84 -2.56 -12.97
C THR A 290 4.63 -2.86 -14.25
N LEU A 291 5.02 -1.82 -14.99
CA LEU A 291 5.62 -1.93 -16.32
C LEU A 291 6.98 -2.63 -16.31
N ARG A 292 7.79 -2.36 -15.29
CA ARG A 292 9.13 -2.90 -15.11
C ARG A 292 9.34 -3.34 -13.66
N ARG A 293 10.48 -3.97 -13.42
CA ARG A 293 10.95 -4.33 -12.09
C ARG A 293 12.29 -3.66 -11.83
N LEU A 294 12.39 -2.95 -10.72
CA LEU A 294 13.66 -2.47 -10.19
C LEU A 294 14.31 -3.61 -9.41
N ILE A 295 15.58 -3.87 -9.70
CA ILE A 295 16.37 -4.95 -9.14
C ILE A 295 17.63 -4.34 -8.52
N LEU A 296 17.83 -4.58 -7.23
CA LEU A 296 19.07 -4.27 -6.52
C LEU A 296 19.73 -5.57 -6.10
N VAL A 297 20.89 -5.87 -6.67
CA VAL A 297 21.68 -7.04 -6.29
C VAL A 297 22.77 -6.61 -5.31
N ALA A 298 22.89 -7.34 -4.21
CA ALA A 298 23.84 -7.11 -3.15
C ALA A 298 24.68 -8.36 -2.88
N GLU A 299 25.86 -8.15 -2.32
CA GLU A 299 26.72 -9.21 -1.79
C GLU A 299 26.68 -9.20 -0.26
N GLU A 300 26.79 -10.39 0.33
CA GLU A 300 26.88 -10.53 1.77
C GLU A 300 28.28 -10.14 2.27
N LEU A 301 28.33 -9.38 3.37
CA LEU A 301 29.56 -8.94 4.00
C LEU A 301 29.73 -9.54 5.39
N ASP A 302 30.97 -9.73 5.81
CA ASP A 302 31.28 -10.00 7.21
C ASP A 302 30.81 -8.80 8.05
N PRO A 303 29.94 -9.00 9.05
CA PRO A 303 29.53 -7.94 9.96
C PRO A 303 30.69 -7.21 10.64
N LYS A 304 31.85 -7.85 10.82
CA LYS A 304 33.02 -7.27 11.48
C LYS A 304 34.00 -6.62 10.51
N SER A 305 34.54 -7.37 9.55
CA SER A 305 35.57 -6.85 8.64
C SER A 305 35.00 -5.97 7.51
N GLY A 306 33.72 -6.13 7.16
CA GLY A 306 33.10 -5.45 6.02
C GLY A 306 33.58 -5.96 4.66
N THR A 307 34.30 -7.08 4.61
CA THR A 307 34.73 -7.77 3.39
C THR A 307 33.63 -8.72 2.89
N SER A 308 33.57 -8.95 1.58
CA SER A 308 32.61 -9.89 0.98
C SER A 308 32.85 -11.32 1.50
N MET A 309 31.77 -11.98 1.92
CA MET A 309 31.81 -13.35 2.45
C MET A 309 31.84 -14.37 1.31
N ARG A 310 32.72 -15.35 1.42
CA ARG A 310 32.70 -16.51 0.52
C ARG A 310 31.70 -17.57 1.01
N VAL A 311 31.33 -18.46 0.10
CA VAL A 311 30.54 -19.64 0.42
C VAL A 311 31.30 -20.52 1.41
N GLY A 312 30.64 -20.92 2.49
CA GLY A 312 31.22 -21.75 3.56
C GLY A 312 31.92 -20.97 4.68
N GLU A 313 32.20 -19.68 4.50
CA GLU A 313 32.74 -18.84 5.58
C GLU A 313 31.66 -18.59 6.64
N LYS A 314 32.00 -18.86 7.91
CA LYS A 314 31.13 -18.56 9.05
C LYS A 314 31.60 -17.28 9.71
N THR A 315 30.67 -16.40 10.06
CA THR A 315 30.97 -15.25 10.91
C THR A 315 31.56 -15.74 12.22
N GLU A 316 32.77 -15.29 12.58
CA GLU A 316 33.38 -15.61 13.86
C GLU A 316 32.56 -14.97 14.99
N ARG A 317 31.69 -15.78 15.59
CA ARG A 317 31.01 -15.43 16.84
C ARG A 317 32.00 -15.67 17.98
N ASN A 318 32.57 -14.59 18.52
CA ASN A 318 33.24 -14.62 19.83
C ASN A 318 32.16 -14.78 20.89
N ILE A 319 31.58 -15.97 20.97
CA ILE A 319 30.80 -16.36 22.14
C ILE A 319 31.85 -16.79 23.15
N PRO A 320 32.05 -16.07 24.27
CA PRO A 320 32.88 -16.57 25.34
C PRO A 320 32.35 -17.97 25.70
N LYS A 321 33.22 -18.97 25.64
CA LYS A 321 32.85 -20.36 25.92
C LYS A 321 32.69 -20.49 27.42
N ILE A 322 31.55 -20.04 27.94
CA ILE A 322 31.27 -20.05 29.38
C ILE A 322 31.16 -21.50 29.79
N ARG A 323 32.08 -21.93 30.65
CA ARG A 323 32.02 -23.26 31.23
C ARG A 323 30.89 -23.29 32.26
N PRO A 324 30.06 -24.35 32.33
CA PRO A 324 29.01 -24.44 33.33
C PRO A 324 29.51 -24.26 34.77
N GLN A 325 30.78 -24.57 35.03
CA GLN A 325 31.43 -24.38 36.34
C GLN A 325 31.73 -22.91 36.70
N GLU A 326 31.67 -21.97 35.75
CA GLU A 326 31.91 -20.54 35.97
C GLU A 326 30.60 -19.76 36.27
N LEU A 327 29.44 -20.42 36.18
CA LEU A 327 28.17 -19.89 36.66
C LEU A 327 28.10 -20.14 38.17
N SER A 328 28.45 -19.12 38.96
CA SER A 328 28.13 -19.09 40.39
C SER A 328 26.60 -19.07 40.54
N ILE A 329 26.02 -20.20 40.94
CA ILE A 329 24.60 -20.39 41.23
C ILE A 329 24.22 -19.62 42.50
#